data_AF-A0A954RDZ8-F1
#
_entry.id   AF-A0A954RDZ8-F1
#
_cell.length_a   1.000
_cell.length_b   1.000
_cell.length_c   1.000
_cell.angle_alpha   90.00
_cell.angle_beta   90.00
_cell.angle_gamma   90.00
#
_symmetry.space_group_name_H-M   'P 1'
#
loop_
_entity.id
_entity.type
_entity.pdbx_description
1 polymer ?
#
loop_
_entity_poly.entity_id
_entity_poly.type
_entity_poly.pdbx_seq_one_letter_code
_entity_poly.pdbx_strand_id
1 'polypeptide(L)'
;MNRCRQFPTLAFIVVVLAVPLRGTFAADPLPSWNEGTTKSAIIKFVDDVTRQGSPTYVRPEQRIATFDNDGTLWSEQPLYFQLAFALDRVQALAPEHPNWRSEEPFASILRGDLKGVAASGKPGLMQIIAATHAGLTIDEFDQVVRDWVKTARHPKTGRPY
;
A
#
# COMPACT_ATOMS: atom_id res chain seq x y z
N MET A 1 -14.64 9.62 -93.81
CA MET A 1 -14.84 10.81 -92.96
C MET A 1 -16.09 10.57 -92.11
N ASN A 2 -15.89 10.21 -90.84
CA ASN A 2 -16.26 10.99 -89.64
C ASN A 2 -17.75 10.87 -89.26
N ARG A 3 -18.18 10.56 -88.03
CA ARG A 3 -17.51 10.26 -86.74
C ARG A 3 -18.56 9.57 -85.85
N CYS A 4 -18.15 8.50 -85.17
CA CYS A 4 -18.90 7.83 -84.12
C CYS A 4 -18.92 8.71 -82.85
N ARG A 5 -20.09 8.96 -82.24
CA ARG A 5 -20.22 9.71 -80.98
C ARG A 5 -20.12 8.75 -79.80
N GLN A 6 -19.02 8.80 -79.07
CA GLN A 6 -18.84 8.14 -77.77
C GLN A 6 -19.40 9.04 -76.66
N PHE A 7 -20.25 8.48 -75.80
CA PHE A 7 -20.67 9.09 -74.53
C PHE A 7 -19.60 8.79 -73.46
N PRO A 8 -19.12 9.78 -72.69
CA PRO A 8 -18.20 9.50 -71.60
C PRO A 8 -18.97 9.07 -70.35
N THR A 9 -18.79 7.82 -69.93
CA THR A 9 -19.24 7.34 -68.63
C THR A 9 -18.31 7.93 -67.56
N LEU A 10 -18.79 8.89 -66.77
CA LEU A 10 -18.06 9.42 -65.62
C LEU A 10 -18.06 8.35 -64.51
N ALA A 11 -16.91 7.69 -64.29
CA ALA A 11 -16.74 6.76 -63.17
C ALA A 11 -16.46 7.57 -61.89
N PHE A 12 -17.40 7.57 -60.95
CA PHE A 12 -17.21 8.14 -59.61
C PHE A 12 -16.36 7.17 -58.78
N ILE A 13 -15.09 7.51 -58.55
CA ILE A 13 -14.22 6.77 -57.62
C ILE A 13 -14.55 7.27 -56.21
N VAL A 14 -15.24 6.45 -55.42
CA VAL A 14 -15.39 6.66 -53.98
C VAL A 14 -14.10 6.21 -53.31
N VAL A 15 -13.25 7.16 -52.93
CA VAL A 15 -12.08 6.89 -52.08
C VAL A 15 -12.58 6.74 -50.65
N VAL A 16 -12.69 5.49 -50.19
CA VAL A 16 -12.91 5.20 -48.76
C VAL A 16 -11.60 5.45 -48.04
N LEU A 17 -11.47 6.63 -47.44
CA LEU A 17 -10.41 6.93 -46.47
C LEU A 17 -10.63 6.04 -45.24
N ALA A 18 -9.88 4.94 -45.16
CA ALA A 18 -9.79 4.13 -43.96
C ALA A 18 -9.08 4.95 -42.88
N VAL A 19 -9.85 5.66 -42.07
CA VAL A 19 -9.36 6.29 -40.84
C VAL A 19 -9.03 5.14 -39.88
N PRO A 20 -7.77 4.96 -39.45
CA PRO A 20 -7.46 3.97 -38.43
C PRO A 20 -8.14 4.40 -37.14
N LEU A 21 -9.15 3.64 -36.71
CA LEU A 21 -9.68 3.71 -35.35
C LEU A 21 -8.53 3.38 -34.40
N ARG A 22 -7.86 4.41 -33.88
CA ARG A 22 -6.99 4.29 -32.72
C ARG A 22 -7.88 4.01 -31.53
N GLY A 23 -8.26 2.76 -31.34
CA GLY A 23 -8.78 2.29 -30.08
C GLY A 23 -7.71 2.53 -29.02
N THR A 24 -7.92 3.50 -28.14
CA THR A 24 -7.16 3.60 -26.90
C THR A 24 -7.53 2.37 -26.09
N PHE A 25 -6.70 1.33 -26.12
CA PHE A 25 -6.78 0.30 -25.09
C PHE A 25 -6.55 1.03 -23.77
N ALA A 26 -7.60 1.09 -22.94
CA ALA A 26 -7.42 1.48 -21.55
C ALA A 26 -6.35 0.55 -20.97
N ALA A 27 -5.30 1.14 -20.38
CA ALA A 27 -4.30 0.36 -19.68
C ALA A 27 -5.03 -0.51 -18.63
N ASP A 28 -4.57 -1.76 -18.46
CA ASP A 28 -5.08 -2.62 -17.39
C ASP A 28 -5.06 -1.84 -16.07
N PRO A 29 -6.21 -1.60 -15.42
CA PRO A 29 -6.28 -0.75 -14.23
C PRO A 29 -5.59 -1.39 -13.02
N LEU A 30 -5.34 -2.70 -13.05
CA LEU A 30 -4.75 -3.47 -11.95
C LEU A 30 -3.64 -4.41 -12.49
N PRO A 31 -2.53 -3.87 -13.03
CA PRO A 31 -1.54 -4.64 -13.78
C PRO A 31 -0.67 -5.57 -12.89
N SER A 32 -0.64 -5.33 -11.58
CA SER A 32 0.04 -6.20 -10.60
C SER A 32 -0.87 -7.28 -10.01
N TRP A 33 -2.12 -7.37 -10.47
CA TRP A 33 -3.09 -8.37 -10.02
C TRP A 33 -3.18 -9.51 -11.02
N ASN A 34 -3.04 -10.74 -10.52
CA ASN A 34 -3.32 -11.93 -11.31
C ASN A 34 -4.78 -11.92 -11.79
N GLU A 35 -5.01 -12.44 -12.99
CA GLU A 35 -6.37 -12.68 -13.48
C GLU A 35 -7.11 -13.66 -12.57
N GLY A 36 -8.38 -13.37 -12.26
CA GLY A 36 -9.18 -14.21 -11.38
C GLY A 36 -10.37 -13.50 -10.75
N THR A 37 -11.10 -14.23 -9.91
CA THR A 37 -12.35 -13.76 -9.28
C THR A 37 -12.15 -12.48 -8.47
N THR A 38 -11.03 -12.34 -7.76
CA THR A 38 -10.74 -11.15 -6.94
C THR A 38 -10.56 -9.89 -7.78
N LYS A 39 -9.70 -9.92 -8.80
CA LYS A 39 -9.48 -8.77 -9.71
C LYS A 39 -10.79 -8.36 -10.39
N SER A 40 -11.51 -9.33 -10.92
CA SER A 40 -12.82 -9.10 -11.57
C SER A 40 -13.86 -8.53 -10.62
N ALA A 41 -13.91 -8.99 -9.37
CA ALA A 41 -14.84 -8.48 -8.36
C ALA A 41 -14.54 -7.03 -7.98
N ILE A 42 -13.25 -6.67 -7.81
CA ILE A 42 -12.84 -5.29 -7.52
C ILE A 42 -13.24 -4.35 -8.67
N ILE A 43 -12.87 -4.70 -9.91
CA ILE A 43 -13.18 -3.87 -11.09
C ILE A 43 -14.69 -3.72 -11.24
N LYS A 44 -15.44 -4.84 -11.19
CA LYS A 44 -16.90 -4.81 -11.30
C LYS A 44 -17.55 -3.97 -10.21
N PHE A 45 -17.10 -4.10 -8.96
CA PHE A 45 -17.64 -3.32 -7.85
C PHE A 45 -17.42 -1.82 -8.08
N VAL A 46 -16.20 -1.43 -8.44
CA VAL A 46 -15.87 -0.02 -8.75
C VAL A 46 -16.71 0.49 -9.92
N ASP A 47 -16.85 -0.26 -11.01
CA ASP A 47 -17.67 0.12 -12.16
C ASP A 47 -19.14 0.30 -11.78
N ASP A 48 -19.70 -0.65 -11.02
CA ASP A 48 -21.09 -0.63 -10.61
C ASP A 48 -21.43 0.58 -9.73
N VAL A 49 -20.56 0.92 -8.76
CA VAL A 49 -20.82 2.03 -7.83
C VAL A 49 -20.43 3.39 -8.40
N THR A 50 -19.65 3.45 -9.48
CA THR A 50 -19.21 4.71 -10.09
C THR A 50 -19.99 5.11 -11.35
N ARG A 51 -20.66 4.15 -12.02
CA ARG A 51 -21.44 4.41 -13.24
C ARG A 51 -22.77 5.10 -12.94
N GLN A 52 -22.93 6.33 -13.44
CA GLN A 52 -24.19 7.06 -13.31
C GLN A 52 -25.35 6.28 -13.94
N GLY A 53 -26.49 6.26 -13.26
CA GLY A 53 -27.67 5.48 -13.66
C GLY A 53 -27.60 3.99 -13.28
N SER A 54 -26.49 3.50 -12.72
CA SER A 54 -26.44 2.17 -12.12
C SER A 54 -27.39 2.07 -10.90
N PRO A 55 -28.10 0.96 -10.68
CA PRO A 55 -28.94 0.78 -9.50
C PRO A 55 -28.14 0.80 -8.18
N THR A 56 -26.82 0.59 -8.25
CA THR A 56 -25.90 0.61 -7.12
C THR A 56 -24.99 1.85 -7.12
N TYR A 57 -25.30 2.87 -7.94
CA TYR A 57 -24.51 4.09 -8.02
C TYR A 57 -24.36 4.75 -6.64
N VAL A 58 -23.11 5.05 -6.28
CA VAL A 58 -22.75 5.78 -5.06
C VAL A 58 -22.19 7.13 -5.49
N ARG A 59 -22.71 8.22 -4.88
CA ARG A 59 -22.21 9.57 -5.16
C ARG A 59 -20.74 9.70 -4.73
N PRO A 60 -19.90 10.48 -5.43
CA PRO A 60 -18.47 10.59 -5.15
C PRO A 60 -18.15 10.83 -3.67
N GLU A 61 -18.90 11.69 -2.99
CA GLU A 61 -18.72 12.04 -1.57
C GLU A 61 -18.98 10.88 -0.59
N GLN A 62 -19.58 9.79 -1.04
CA GLN A 62 -19.88 8.59 -0.24
C GLN A 62 -18.96 7.41 -0.56
N ARG A 63 -18.01 7.56 -1.50
CA ARG A 63 -17.10 6.47 -1.92
C ARG A 63 -15.91 6.37 -0.99
N ILE A 64 -16.16 5.90 0.24
CA ILE A 64 -15.13 5.72 1.26
C ILE A 64 -14.72 4.25 1.32
N ALA A 65 -13.43 3.98 1.11
CA ALA A 65 -12.82 2.67 1.27
C ALA A 65 -11.85 2.69 2.46
N THR A 66 -11.92 1.68 3.32
CA THR A 66 -11.03 1.53 4.49
C THR A 66 -10.13 0.33 4.28
N PHE A 67 -8.83 0.51 4.51
CA PHE A 67 -7.84 -0.55 4.46
C PHE A 67 -7.17 -0.65 5.82
N ASP A 68 -6.98 -1.88 6.29
CA ASP A 68 -6.00 -2.11 7.35
C ASP A 68 -4.59 -1.85 6.81
N ASN A 69 -3.60 -1.67 7.69
CA ASN A 69 -2.23 -1.39 7.31
C ASN A 69 -1.37 -2.65 7.38
N ASP A 70 -1.15 -3.18 8.59
CA ASP A 70 -0.34 -4.37 8.86
C ASP A 70 -0.93 -5.61 8.17
N GLY A 71 -0.13 -6.33 7.40
CA GLY A 71 -0.57 -7.52 6.66
C GLY A 71 -1.46 -7.24 5.44
N THR A 72 -1.88 -5.99 5.22
CA THR A 72 -2.74 -5.58 4.11
C THR A 72 -2.02 -4.66 3.12
N LEU A 73 -1.53 -3.51 3.59
CA LEU A 73 -0.78 -2.54 2.76
C LEU A 73 0.74 -2.76 2.82
N TRP A 74 1.23 -3.34 3.91
CA TRP A 74 2.64 -3.70 4.08
C TRP A 74 2.80 -5.00 4.88
N SER A 75 4.04 -5.49 5.01
CA SER A 75 4.31 -6.75 5.73
C SER A 75 4.23 -6.56 7.25
N GLU A 76 3.67 -7.54 7.95
CA GLU A 76 3.64 -7.62 9.42
C GLU A 76 4.56 -8.71 9.98
N GLN A 77 5.33 -9.38 9.12
CA GLN A 77 6.18 -10.50 9.49
C GLN A 77 7.65 -10.07 9.56
N PRO A 78 8.47 -10.62 10.46
CA PRO A 78 8.07 -11.52 11.56
C PRO A 78 7.41 -10.79 12.74
N LEU A 79 7.42 -9.45 12.73
CA LEU A 79 6.85 -8.58 13.75
C LEU A 79 6.28 -7.33 13.06
N TYR A 80 5.26 -6.73 13.65
CA TYR A 80 4.75 -5.42 13.26
C TYR A 80 5.87 -4.38 13.23
N PHE A 81 5.82 -3.46 12.27
CA PHE A 81 6.83 -2.41 12.12
C PHE A 81 6.92 -1.53 13.37
N GLN A 82 5.76 -1.17 13.95
CA GLN A 82 5.71 -0.39 15.19
C GLN A 82 6.35 -1.13 16.36
N LEU A 83 6.17 -2.46 16.46
CA LEU A 83 6.82 -3.25 17.49
C LEU A 83 8.33 -3.29 17.28
N ALA A 84 8.81 -3.53 16.05
CA ALA A 84 10.24 -3.49 15.74
C ALA A 84 10.87 -2.13 16.12
N PHE A 85 10.22 -1.03 15.74
CA PHE A 85 10.62 0.32 16.14
C PHE A 85 10.70 0.47 17.67
N ALA A 86 9.69 0.03 18.40
CA ALA A 86 9.66 0.16 19.86
C ALA A 86 10.79 -0.66 20.53
N LEU A 87 11.09 -1.86 20.03
CA LEU A 87 12.20 -2.69 20.53
C LEU A 87 13.55 -1.99 20.33
N ASP A 88 13.80 -1.43 19.16
CA ASP A 88 15.02 -0.67 18.89
C ASP A 88 15.09 0.61 19.72
N ARG A 89 13.95 1.26 19.97
CA ARG A 89 13.88 2.45 20.82
C ARG A 89 14.21 2.12 22.27
N VAL A 90 13.77 0.98 22.80
CA VAL A 90 14.20 0.48 24.12
C VAL A 90 15.72 0.33 24.17
N GLN A 91 16.34 -0.27 23.15
CA GLN A 91 17.81 -0.40 23.11
C GLN A 91 18.51 0.97 23.10
N ALA A 92 18.00 1.91 22.31
CA ALA A 92 18.55 3.27 22.21
C ALA A 92 18.44 4.06 23.54
N LEU A 93 17.36 3.86 24.29
CA LEU A 93 17.10 4.55 25.57
C LEU A 93 17.73 3.84 26.78
N ALA A 94 18.10 2.57 26.66
CA ALA A 94 18.65 1.78 27.77
C ALA A 94 19.83 2.43 28.54
N PRO A 95 20.74 3.22 27.93
CA PRO A 95 21.77 3.94 28.69
C PRO A 95 21.22 4.92 29.73
N GLU A 96 20.02 5.48 29.50
CA GLU A 96 19.33 6.41 30.39
C GLU A 96 18.46 5.69 31.44
N HIS A 97 18.25 4.38 31.29
CA HIS A 97 17.37 3.56 32.12
C HIS A 97 18.09 2.29 32.65
N PRO A 98 19.03 2.42 33.60
CA PRO A 98 19.84 1.28 34.06
C PRO A 98 19.01 0.15 34.71
N ASN A 99 17.84 0.47 35.28
CA ASN A 99 16.89 -0.51 35.84
C ASN A 99 16.33 -1.49 34.80
N TRP A 100 16.26 -1.10 33.53
CA TRP A 100 15.75 -1.96 32.44
C TRP A 100 16.56 -3.21 32.20
N ARG A 101 17.79 -3.30 32.73
CA ARG A 101 18.59 -4.55 32.67
C ARG A 101 17.98 -5.69 33.47
N SER A 102 17.16 -5.39 34.47
CA SER A 102 16.53 -6.37 35.37
C SER A 102 15.00 -6.29 35.39
N GLU A 103 14.40 -5.24 34.82
CA GLU A 103 12.95 -5.02 34.80
C GLU A 103 12.32 -5.57 33.52
N GLU A 104 11.33 -6.45 33.65
CA GLU A 104 10.56 -6.93 32.50
C GLU A 104 9.45 -5.95 32.10
N PRO A 105 9.12 -5.82 30.81
CA PRO A 105 9.62 -6.61 29.67
C PRO A 105 10.93 -6.10 29.06
N PHE A 106 11.50 -5.00 29.56
CA PHE A 106 12.68 -4.36 28.96
C PHE A 106 13.91 -5.28 28.99
N ALA A 107 14.09 -6.02 30.07
CA ALA A 107 15.21 -6.93 30.24
C ALA A 107 15.21 -8.04 29.16
N SER A 108 14.05 -8.62 28.82
CA SER A 108 13.95 -9.54 27.69
C SER A 108 14.27 -8.90 26.35
N ILE A 109 13.89 -7.63 26.12
CA ILE A 109 14.26 -6.90 24.89
C ILE A 109 15.77 -6.76 24.78
N LEU A 110 16.42 -6.30 25.86
CA LEU A 110 17.87 -6.08 25.87
C LEU A 110 18.69 -7.38 25.72
N ARG A 111 18.09 -8.53 26.05
CA ARG A 111 18.68 -9.86 25.81
C ARG A 111 18.34 -10.45 24.44
N GLY A 112 17.51 -9.78 23.62
CA GLY A 112 17.02 -10.31 22.34
C GLY A 112 16.01 -11.46 22.48
N ASP A 113 15.37 -11.60 23.64
CA ASP A 113 14.40 -12.66 23.93
C ASP A 113 12.98 -12.25 23.50
N LEU A 114 12.69 -12.41 22.20
CA LEU A 114 11.36 -12.12 21.64
C LEU A 114 10.25 -13.01 22.20
N LYS A 115 10.58 -14.21 22.73
CA LYS A 115 9.57 -15.07 23.37
C LYS A 115 9.16 -14.50 24.73
N GLY A 116 10.12 -14.01 25.50
CA GLY A 116 9.85 -13.28 26.75
C GLY A 116 9.03 -12.00 26.51
N VAL A 117 9.36 -11.25 25.45
CA VAL A 117 8.54 -10.09 25.04
C VAL A 117 7.11 -10.52 24.70
N ALA A 118 6.93 -11.57 23.90
CA ALA A 118 5.60 -12.06 23.54
C ALA A 118 4.80 -12.55 24.77
N ALA A 119 5.47 -13.22 25.72
CA ALA A 119 4.87 -13.73 26.95
C ALA A 119 4.34 -12.60 27.87
N SER A 120 4.87 -11.39 27.75
CA SER A 120 4.39 -10.21 28.50
C SER A 120 2.98 -9.76 28.11
N GLY A 121 2.50 -10.21 26.94
CA GLY A 121 1.16 -9.93 26.43
C GLY A 121 0.86 -8.44 26.25
N LYS A 122 -0.43 -8.10 26.22
CA LYS A 122 -0.90 -6.71 26.07
C LYS A 122 -0.35 -5.76 27.16
N PRO A 123 -0.29 -6.13 28.45
CA PRO A 123 0.27 -5.24 29.47
C PRO A 123 1.73 -4.86 29.23
N GLY A 124 2.58 -5.84 28.92
CA GLY A 124 3.98 -5.57 28.61
C GLY A 124 4.14 -4.75 27.33
N LEU A 125 3.36 -5.05 26.28
CA LEU A 125 3.33 -4.22 25.07
C LEU A 125 2.99 -2.76 25.38
N MET A 126 2.01 -2.50 26.25
CA MET A 126 1.66 -1.13 26.65
C MET A 126 2.78 -0.45 27.45
N GLN A 127 3.49 -1.17 28.31
CA GLN A 127 4.66 -0.64 29.02
C GLN A 127 5.78 -0.25 28.05
N ILE A 128 6.05 -1.09 27.05
CA ILE A 128 7.04 -0.81 26.00
C ILE A 128 6.64 0.44 25.21
N ILE A 129 5.40 0.53 24.75
CA ILE A 129 4.91 1.69 23.99
C ILE A 129 5.00 2.95 24.84
N ALA A 130 4.51 2.92 26.08
CA ALA A 130 4.56 4.07 26.99
C ALA A 130 6.00 4.56 27.19
N ALA A 131 6.94 3.65 27.47
CA ALA A 131 8.34 4.01 27.71
C ALA A 131 9.06 4.56 26.47
N THR A 132 8.63 4.18 25.26
CA THR A 132 9.33 4.52 24.01
C THR A 132 8.71 5.68 23.25
N HIS A 133 7.45 6.03 23.55
CA HIS A 133 6.69 7.06 22.83
C HIS A 133 6.28 8.23 23.73
N ALA A 134 6.20 8.08 25.05
CA ALA A 134 5.74 9.14 25.93
C ALA A 134 6.77 10.25 26.10
N GLY A 135 6.29 11.46 26.44
CA GLY A 135 7.14 12.62 26.71
C GLY A 135 7.66 13.34 25.46
N LEU A 136 7.34 12.84 24.26
CA LEU A 136 7.66 13.47 22.99
C LEU A 136 6.49 14.29 22.46
N THR A 137 6.79 15.43 21.85
CA THR A 137 5.86 16.10 20.95
C THR A 137 5.66 15.28 19.67
N ILE A 138 4.62 15.62 18.90
CA ILE A 138 4.33 14.94 17.62
C ILE A 138 5.51 15.08 16.66
N ASP A 139 6.11 16.27 16.57
CA ASP A 139 7.22 16.55 15.65
C ASP A 139 8.49 15.79 16.05
N GLU A 140 8.79 15.70 17.35
CA GLU A 140 9.91 14.89 17.85
C GLU A 140 9.69 13.41 17.57
N PHE A 141 8.48 12.90 17.77
CA PHE A 141 8.16 11.52 17.47
C PHE A 141 8.28 11.20 15.97
N ASP A 142 7.74 12.06 15.10
CA ASP A 142 7.89 11.93 13.64
C ASP A 142 9.37 11.89 13.23
N GLN A 143 10.19 12.78 13.79
CA GLN A 143 11.62 12.81 13.51
C GLN A 143 12.33 11.53 13.96
N VAL A 144 12.04 11.03 15.17
CA VAL A 144 12.61 9.77 15.69
C VAL A 144 12.25 8.58 14.79
N VAL A 145 11.00 8.49 14.33
CA VAL A 145 10.58 7.43 13.40
C VAL A 145 11.28 7.56 12.05
N ARG A 146 11.37 8.78 11.49
CA ARG A 146 12.08 9.03 10.21
C ARG A 146 13.55 8.66 10.29
N ASP A 147 14.21 8.93 11.41
CA ASP A 147 15.61 8.57 11.59
C ASP A 147 15.80 7.06 11.73
N TRP A 148 14.88 6.39 12.43
CA TRP A 148 14.89 4.93 12.52
C TRP A 148 14.75 4.25 11.16
N VAL A 149 13.78 4.66 10.33
CA VAL A 149 13.54 4.04 9.01
C VAL A 149 14.77 4.12 8.08
N LYS A 150 15.62 5.14 8.20
CA LYS A 150 16.85 5.27 7.39
C LYS A 150 17.81 4.09 7.59
N THR A 151 17.94 3.63 8.83
CA THR A 151 18.95 2.65 9.22
C THR A 151 18.37 1.28 9.55
N ALA A 152 17.10 1.20 9.93
CA ALA A 152 16.45 -0.05 10.28
C ALA A 152 16.43 -1.02 9.10
N ARG A 153 16.63 -2.31 9.39
CA ARG A 153 16.64 -3.37 8.38
C ARG A 153 15.78 -4.53 8.85
N HIS A 154 14.97 -5.07 7.94
CA HIS A 154 14.14 -6.22 8.20
C HIS A 154 15.01 -7.47 8.51
N PRO A 155 14.79 -8.16 9.63
CA PRO A 155 15.77 -9.11 10.19
C PRO A 155 15.98 -10.36 9.33
N LYS A 156 15.00 -10.77 8.51
CA LYS A 156 15.12 -11.95 7.64
C LYS A 156 15.66 -11.63 6.25
N THR A 157 15.36 -10.44 5.72
CA THR A 157 15.64 -10.10 4.32
C THR A 157 16.79 -9.11 4.17
N GLY A 158 17.19 -8.44 5.26
CA GLY A 158 18.22 -7.39 5.26
C GLY A 158 17.84 -6.13 4.48
N ARG A 159 16.60 -6.03 3.98
CA ARG A 159 16.12 -4.84 3.25
C ARG A 159 15.77 -3.73 4.24
N PRO A 160 15.84 -2.45 3.83
CA PRO A 160 15.22 -1.36 4.58
C PRO A 160 13.77 -1.69 4.91
N TYR A 161 13.33 -1.26 6.09
CA TYR A 161 11.91 -1.18 6.41
C TYR A 161 11.22 -0.14 5.52
#